data_AF-A0AAV5V3R6-F1
#
_entry.id   AF-A0AAV5V3R6-F1
#
_cell.length_a   1.000
_cell.length_b   1.000
_cell.length_c   1.000
_cell.angle_alpha   90.00
_cell.angle_beta   90.00
_cell.angle_gamma   90.00
#
_symmetry.space_group_name_H-M   'P 1'
#
loop_
_entity.id
_entity.type
_entity.pdbx_description
1 polymer ?
#
loop_
_entity_poly.entity_id
_entity_poly.type
_entity_poly.pdbx_seq_one_letter_code
_entity_poly.pdbx_strand_id
1 'polypeptide(L)'
;MPELAARVHVVAGVFFSVSISASVLACALWNFQKHEANESLIYAAAVFSGLILNIGILGCLIYGATRNVPGLMTPYVVCGSMHLVVSVILTGYFAVCTIHGIVMGNDLVEIYGFLVFALLTYFWSWSVEVIREERDRVAKLAGKHMPFINDDYI
;
A
#
# COMPACT_ATOMS: atom_id res chain seq x y z
N MET A 1 -21.37 1.09 -11.84
CA MET A 1 -21.44 -0.24 -11.22
C MET A 1 -21.01 -0.10 -9.77
N PRO A 2 -21.89 -0.39 -8.79
CA PRO A 2 -21.59 -0.25 -7.36
C PRO A 2 -20.43 -1.12 -6.86
N GLU A 3 -20.06 -2.15 -7.63
CA GLU A 3 -19.02 -3.11 -7.29
C GLU A 3 -17.61 -2.51 -7.23
N LEU A 4 -17.23 -1.65 -8.17
CA LEU A 4 -15.87 -1.08 -8.21
C LEU A 4 -15.64 -0.09 -7.05
N ALA A 5 -16.65 0.73 -6.74
CA ALA A 5 -16.62 1.63 -5.59
C ALA A 5 -16.52 0.84 -4.26
N ALA A 6 -17.23 -0.28 -4.14
CA ALA A 6 -17.12 -1.16 -2.98
C ALA A 6 -15.70 -1.74 -2.83
N ARG A 7 -15.06 -2.17 -3.94
CA ARG A 7 -13.67 -2.66 -3.93
C ARG A 7 -12.69 -1.58 -3.46
N VAL A 8 -12.88 -0.31 -3.85
CA VAL A 8 -12.04 0.81 -3.37
C VAL A 8 -12.14 0.99 -1.86
N HIS A 9 -13.34 0.85 -1.28
CA HIS A 9 -13.52 0.90 0.17
C HIS A 9 -12.87 -0.29 0.89
N VAL A 10 -12.92 -1.48 0.30
CA VAL A 10 -12.22 -2.66 0.83
C VAL A 10 -10.70 -2.42 0.83
N VAL A 11 -10.16 -1.94 -0.29
CA VAL A 11 -8.74 -1.58 -0.42
C VAL A 11 -8.33 -0.55 0.63
N ALA A 12 -9.13 0.51 0.78
CA ALA A 12 -8.93 1.58 1.76
C ALA A 12 -8.93 1.04 3.20
N GLY A 13 -9.89 0.19 3.55
CA GLY A 13 -10.01 -0.43 4.87
C GLY A 13 -8.82 -1.34 5.20
N VAL A 14 -8.42 -2.22 4.26
CA VAL A 14 -7.28 -3.12 4.46
C VAL A 14 -5.97 -2.32 4.55
N PHE A 15 -5.76 -1.32 3.69
CA PHE A 15 -4.58 -0.46 3.75
C PHE A 15 -4.45 0.25 5.11
N PHE A 16 -5.56 0.77 5.63
CA PHE A 16 -5.58 1.43 6.94
C PHE A 16 -5.31 0.45 8.08
N SER A 17 -5.95 -0.73 8.05
CA SER A 17 -5.75 -1.76 9.06
C SER A 17 -4.30 -2.23 9.09
N VAL A 18 -3.69 -2.50 7.93
CA VAL A 18 -2.27 -2.89 7.82
C VAL A 18 -1.37 -1.78 8.35
N SER A 19 -1.66 -0.51 8.02
CA SER A 19 -0.88 0.65 8.49
C SER A 19 -0.89 0.79 10.02
N ILE A 20 -2.06 0.63 10.66
CA ILE A 20 -2.19 0.66 12.13
C ILE A 20 -1.46 -0.53 12.73
N SER A 21 -1.76 -1.74 12.28
CA SER A 21 -1.16 -2.97 12.83
C SER A 21 0.36 -2.94 12.72
N ALA A 22 0.92 -2.49 11.59
CA ALA A 22 2.36 -2.35 11.41
C ALA A 22 2.96 -1.32 12.36
N SER A 23 2.29 -0.17 12.55
CA SER A 23 2.77 0.89 13.47
C SER A 23 2.76 0.40 14.92
N VAL A 24 1.69 -0.30 15.34
CA VAL A 24 1.59 -0.89 16.67
C VAL A 24 2.65 -1.97 16.89
N LEU A 25 2.85 -2.88 15.92
CA LEU A 25 3.90 -3.89 16.01
C LEU A 25 5.29 -3.25 16.07
N ALA A 26 5.55 -2.23 15.25
CA ALA A 26 6.81 -1.50 15.24
C ALA A 26 7.10 -0.92 16.64
N CYS A 27 6.13 -0.28 17.27
CA CYS A 27 6.28 0.21 18.64
C CYS A 27 6.44 -0.93 19.66
N ALA A 28 5.69 -2.03 19.53
CA ALA A 28 5.72 -3.14 20.49
C ALA A 28 7.03 -3.94 20.45
N LEU A 29 7.65 -4.06 19.27
CA LEU A 29 8.92 -4.77 19.09
C LEU A 29 10.14 -3.90 19.43
N TRP A 30 9.98 -2.57 19.50
CA TRP A 30 11.07 -1.68 19.86
C TRP A 30 11.36 -1.71 21.36
N ASN A 31 12.60 -2.02 21.72
CA ASN A 31 13.03 -2.01 23.12
C ASN A 31 13.49 -0.61 23.53
N PHE A 32 12.55 0.20 24.02
CA PHE A 32 12.79 1.56 24.51
C PHE A 32 13.79 1.66 25.67
N GLN A 33 13.99 0.59 26.44
CA GLN A 33 14.90 0.59 27.59
C GLN A 33 16.36 0.36 27.21
N LYS A 34 16.62 -0.18 26.03
CA LYS A 34 17.98 -0.50 25.55
C LYS A 34 18.63 0.58 24.69
N HIS A 35 17.85 1.58 24.26
CA HIS A 35 18.30 2.62 23.35
C HIS A 35 18.34 3.97 24.05
N GLU A 36 19.14 4.90 23.52
CA GLU A 36 19.17 6.26 24.04
C GLU A 36 17.81 6.95 23.84
N ALA A 37 17.51 7.92 24.71
CA ALA A 37 16.23 8.64 24.66
C ALA A 37 16.01 9.33 23.30
N ASN A 38 17.08 9.86 22.69
CA ASN A 38 17.00 10.52 21.38
C ASN A 38 16.67 9.53 20.26
N GLU A 39 17.27 8.34 20.25
CA GLU A 39 16.99 7.30 19.25
C GLU A 39 15.55 6.82 19.33
N SER A 40 15.07 6.60 20.56
CA SER A 40 13.69 6.21 20.83
C SER A 40 12.69 7.29 20.40
N LEU A 41 13.01 8.57 20.61
CA LEU A 41 12.20 9.69 20.15
C LEU A 41 12.14 9.74 18.61
N ILE A 42 13.29 9.63 17.95
CA ILE A 42 13.37 9.65 16.47
C ILE A 42 12.59 8.47 15.89
N TYR A 43 12.71 7.28 16.49
CA TYR A 43 11.97 6.10 16.09
C TYR A 43 10.46 6.31 16.21
N ALA A 44 9.99 6.75 17.38
CA ALA A 44 8.56 7.00 17.61
C ALA A 44 8.01 8.08 16.66
N ALA A 45 8.78 9.15 16.44
CA ALA A 45 8.42 10.20 15.49
C ALA A 45 8.31 9.65 14.06
N ALA A 46 9.26 8.82 13.61
CA ALA A 46 9.23 8.21 12.29
C ALA A 46 8.00 7.30 12.09
N VAL A 47 7.69 6.45 13.08
CA VAL A 47 6.50 5.59 13.04
C VAL A 47 5.22 6.43 12.97
N PHE A 48 5.12 7.47 13.79
CA PHE A 48 3.93 8.32 13.84
C PHE A 48 3.78 9.16 12.56
N SER A 49 4.86 9.72 12.03
CA SER A 49 4.86 10.42 10.75
C SER A 49 4.46 9.51 9.60
N GLY A 50 4.93 8.26 9.58
CA GLY A 50 4.51 7.25 8.61
C GLY A 50 3.00 6.94 8.69
N LEU A 51 2.46 6.81 9.90
CA LEU A 51 1.03 6.61 10.11
C LEU A 51 0.20 7.80 9.63
N ILE A 52 0.62 9.04 9.94
CA ILE A 52 -0.04 10.26 9.46
C ILE A 52 -0.02 10.32 7.94
N LEU A 53 1.11 10.00 7.31
CA LEU A 53 1.23 9.99 5.86
C LEU A 53 0.26 8.97 5.23
N ASN A 54 0.16 7.77 5.79
CA ASN A 54 -0.79 6.76 5.34
C ASN A 54 -2.25 7.20 5.52
N ILE A 55 -2.59 7.87 6.63
CA ILE A 55 -3.92 8.49 6.82
C ILE A 55 -4.18 9.56 5.75
N GLY A 56 -3.19 10.39 5.43
CA GLY A 56 -3.30 11.38 4.36
C GLY A 56 -3.56 10.75 3.00
N ILE A 57 -2.80 9.73 2.63
CA ILE A 57 -2.98 8.97 1.38
C ILE A 57 -4.37 8.33 1.31
N LEU A 58 -4.83 7.74 2.40
CA LEU A 58 -6.18 7.18 2.53
C LEU A 58 -7.26 8.25 2.34
N GLY A 59 -7.10 9.41 2.97
CA GLY A 59 -7.99 10.54 2.82
C GLY A 59 -8.08 11.03 1.37
N CYS A 60 -6.93 11.16 0.70
CA CYS A 60 -6.86 11.50 -0.72
C CYS A 60 -7.55 10.44 -1.59
N LEU A 61 -7.37 9.14 -1.30
CA LEU A 61 -8.00 8.05 -2.03
C LEU A 61 -9.53 8.11 -1.94
N ILE A 62 -10.07 8.16 -0.71
CA ILE A 62 -11.52 8.17 -0.47
C ILE A 62 -12.14 9.43 -1.05
N TYR A 63 -11.52 10.59 -0.82
CA TYR A 63 -12.01 11.86 -1.35
C TYR A 63 -11.95 11.88 -2.88
N GLY A 64 -10.86 11.39 -3.48
CA GLY A 64 -10.69 11.27 -4.93
C GLY A 64 -11.74 10.38 -5.58
N ALA A 65 -12.04 9.23 -4.97
CA ALA A 65 -13.10 8.34 -5.42
C ALA A 65 -14.50 8.97 -5.26
N THR A 66 -14.76 9.67 -4.15
CA THR A 66 -16.08 10.26 -3.86
C THR A 66 -16.38 11.49 -4.72
N ARG A 67 -15.36 12.32 -4.97
CA ARG A 67 -15.49 13.58 -5.72
C ARG A 67 -15.12 13.44 -7.19
N ASN A 68 -14.83 12.23 -7.66
CA ASN A 68 -14.39 11.95 -9.02
C ASN A 68 -13.16 12.79 -9.43
N VAL A 69 -12.18 12.92 -8.53
CA VAL A 69 -10.91 13.62 -8.80
C VAL A 69 -9.78 12.60 -8.94
N PRO A 70 -9.38 12.23 -10.16
CA PRO A 70 -8.45 11.13 -10.38
C PRO A 70 -7.05 11.45 -9.85
N GLY A 71 -6.67 12.73 -9.83
CA GLY A 71 -5.36 13.17 -9.33
C GLY A 71 -5.11 12.76 -7.88
N LEU A 72 -6.15 12.80 -7.04
CA LEU A 72 -6.06 12.48 -5.61
C LEU A 72 -5.93 10.99 -5.32
N MET A 73 -6.18 10.12 -6.30
CA MET A 73 -5.98 8.67 -6.16
C MET A 73 -4.53 8.26 -6.45
N THR A 74 -3.74 9.14 -7.09
CA THR A 74 -2.35 8.88 -7.49
C THR A 74 -1.42 8.58 -6.32
N PRO A 75 -1.46 9.29 -5.18
CA PRO A 75 -0.61 9.00 -4.03
C PRO A 75 -0.74 7.55 -3.54
N TYR A 76 -1.97 7.00 -3.55
CA TYR A 76 -2.19 5.59 -3.21
C TYR A 76 -1.53 4.67 -4.24
N VAL A 77 -1.68 4.95 -5.54
CA VAL A 77 -1.07 4.12 -6.59
C VAL A 77 0.45 4.06 -6.44
N VAL A 78 1.10 5.19 -6.13
CA VAL A 78 2.55 5.26 -5.89
C VAL A 78 2.92 4.46 -4.64
N CYS A 79 2.23 4.72 -3.53
CA CYS A 79 2.47 4.05 -2.25
C CYS A 79 2.25 2.52 -2.35
N GLY A 80 1.14 2.08 -2.92
CA GLY A 80 0.83 0.66 -3.14
C GLY A 80 1.83 -0.01 -4.10
N SER A 81 2.33 0.70 -5.11
CA SER A 81 3.37 0.18 -6.00
C SER A 81 4.71 -0.02 -5.25
N MET A 82 5.07 0.89 -4.33
CA MET A 82 6.25 0.70 -3.49
C MET A 82 6.10 -0.51 -2.56
N HIS A 83 4.94 -0.65 -1.91
CA HIS A 83 4.63 -1.82 -1.08
C HIS A 83 4.69 -3.14 -1.88
N LEU A 84 4.20 -3.13 -3.13
CA LEU A 84 4.30 -4.27 -4.04
C LEU A 84 5.75 -4.63 -4.33
N VAL A 85 6.60 -3.66 -4.70
CA VAL A 85 8.03 -3.92 -4.98
C VAL A 85 8.73 -4.52 -3.77
N VAL A 86 8.54 -3.93 -2.58
CA VAL A 86 9.12 -4.45 -1.34
C VAL A 86 8.61 -5.87 -1.05
N SER A 87 7.31 -6.12 -1.24
CA SER A 87 6.73 -7.45 -0.99
C SER A 87 7.27 -8.49 -1.96
N VAL A 88 7.44 -8.17 -3.25
CA VAL A 88 8.03 -9.08 -4.25
C VAL A 88 9.47 -9.44 -3.88
N ILE A 89 10.29 -8.45 -3.49
CA ILE A 89 11.67 -8.68 -3.08
C ILE A 89 11.71 -9.62 -1.86
N LEU A 90 10.88 -9.37 -0.85
CA LEU A 90 10.83 -10.19 0.36
C LEU A 90 10.27 -11.59 0.10
N THR A 91 9.26 -11.72 -0.77
CA THR A 91 8.78 -13.03 -1.23
C THR A 91 9.92 -13.82 -1.89
N GLY A 92 10.70 -13.17 -2.77
CA GLY A 92 11.86 -13.80 -3.41
C GLY A 92 12.91 -14.25 -2.40
N TYR A 93 13.25 -13.40 -1.43
CA TYR A 93 14.17 -13.73 -0.34
C TYR A 93 13.70 -14.94 0.46
N PHE A 94 12.47 -14.91 0.98
CA PHE A 94 11.93 -16.00 1.79
C PHE A 94 11.71 -17.29 0.98
N ALA A 95 11.47 -17.20 -0.34
CA ALA A 95 11.42 -18.37 -1.21
C ALA A 95 12.77 -19.09 -1.27
N VAL A 96 13.86 -18.33 -1.44
CA VAL A 96 15.22 -18.88 -1.44
C VAL A 96 15.57 -19.50 -0.08
N CYS A 97 15.27 -18.80 1.02
CA CYS A 97 15.47 -19.32 2.37
C CYS A 97 14.69 -20.62 2.59
N THR A 98 13.39 -20.64 2.25
CA THR A 98 12.53 -21.83 2.41
C THR A 98 13.08 -23.03 1.64
N ILE A 99 13.54 -22.85 0.40
CA ILE A 99 14.14 -23.93 -0.38
C ILE A 99 15.39 -24.48 0.32
N HIS A 100 16.25 -23.60 0.84
CA HIS A 100 17.45 -24.00 1.57
C HIS A 100 17.12 -24.67 2.92
N GLY A 101 16.12 -24.15 3.65
CA GLY A 101 15.63 -24.69 4.91
C GLY A 101 15.02 -26.08 4.77
N ILE A 102 14.27 -26.35 3.69
CA ILE A 102 13.75 -27.69 3.39
C ILE A 102 14.89 -28.70 3.20
N VAL A 103 16.00 -28.28 2.58
CA VAL A 103 17.18 -29.14 2.36
C VAL A 103 17.94 -29.43 3.67
N MET A 104 17.99 -28.47 4.60
CA MET A 104 18.78 -28.56 5.84
C MET A 104 17.99 -29.02 7.08
N GLY A 105 16.67 -29.16 7.00
CA GLY A 105 15.83 -29.57 8.14
C GLY A 105 15.01 -28.43 8.75
N ASN A 106 14.10 -27.89 7.95
CA ASN A 106 12.92 -27.05 8.21
C ASN A 106 12.97 -26.03 9.36
N ASP A 107 13.08 -24.74 9.00
CA ASP A 107 12.71 -23.63 9.89
C ASP A 107 11.30 -23.12 9.52
N LEU A 108 10.33 -23.36 10.40
CA LEU A 108 8.92 -22.96 10.19
C LEU A 108 8.79 -21.45 9.98
N VAL A 109 9.71 -20.64 10.52
CA VAL A 109 9.69 -19.17 10.39
C VAL A 109 9.84 -18.75 8.93
N GLU A 110 10.68 -19.44 8.16
CA GLU A 110 10.93 -19.12 6.75
C GLU A 110 9.69 -19.39 5.89
N ILE A 111 9.01 -20.52 6.14
CA ILE A 111 7.76 -20.88 5.47
C ILE A 111 6.67 -19.84 5.78
N TYR A 112 6.50 -19.48 7.06
CA TYR A 112 5.53 -18.45 7.44
C TYR A 112 5.85 -17.10 6.79
N GLY A 113 7.13 -16.70 6.77
CA GLY A 113 7.59 -15.49 6.09
C GLY A 113 7.23 -15.50 4.61
N PHE A 114 7.51 -16.60 3.90
CA PHE A 114 7.17 -16.75 2.49
C PHE A 114 5.67 -16.59 2.24
N LEU A 115 4.83 -17.30 3.01
CA LEU A 115 3.38 -17.25 2.85
C LEU A 115 2.81 -15.84 3.11
N VAL A 116 3.27 -15.16 4.16
CA VAL A 116 2.82 -13.81 4.48
C VAL A 116 3.18 -12.83 3.35
N PHE A 117 4.43 -12.84 2.87
CA PHE A 117 4.83 -11.93 1.80
C PHE A 117 4.22 -12.28 0.45
N ALA A 118 3.95 -13.56 0.16
CA ALA A 118 3.20 -13.95 -1.05
C ALA A 118 1.77 -13.39 -1.02
N LEU A 119 1.08 -13.49 0.12
CA LEU A 119 -0.26 -12.90 0.30
C LEU A 119 -0.24 -11.38 0.19
N LEU A 120 0.75 -10.72 0.80
CA LEU A 120 0.93 -9.27 0.67
C LEU A 120 1.18 -8.87 -0.79
N THR A 121 2.06 -9.58 -1.50
CA THR A 121 2.33 -9.34 -2.92
C THR A 121 1.07 -9.44 -3.76
N TYR A 122 0.28 -10.50 -3.56
CA TYR A 122 -1.01 -10.64 -4.23
C TYR A 122 -1.96 -9.47 -3.91
N PHE A 123 -2.10 -9.13 -2.63
CA PHE A 123 -2.96 -8.03 -2.20
C PHE A 123 -2.56 -6.70 -2.81
N TRP A 124 -1.27 -6.32 -2.77
CA TRP A 124 -0.79 -5.06 -3.32
C TRP A 124 -0.91 -5.00 -4.85
N SER A 125 -0.71 -6.12 -5.54
CA SER A 125 -0.92 -6.20 -6.98
C SER A 125 -2.38 -5.93 -7.32
N TRP A 126 -3.30 -6.65 -6.68
CA TRP A 126 -4.73 -6.49 -6.86
C TRP A 126 -5.22 -5.10 -6.46
N SER A 127 -4.74 -4.55 -5.34
CA SER A 127 -5.18 -3.25 -4.85
C SER A 127 -4.77 -2.11 -5.78
N VAL A 128 -3.53 -2.14 -6.29
CA VAL A 128 -3.03 -1.16 -7.25
C VAL A 128 -3.81 -1.22 -8.55
N GLU A 129 -4.15 -2.42 -9.04
CA GLU A 129 -4.98 -2.61 -10.22
C GLU A 129 -6.38 -2.00 -10.04
N VAL A 130 -7.08 -2.35 -8.96
CA VAL A 130 -8.41 -1.81 -8.64
C VAL A 130 -8.40 -0.27 -8.58
N ILE A 131 -7.42 0.33 -7.90
CA ILE A 131 -7.35 1.79 -7.79
C ILE A 131 -6.99 2.45 -9.12
N ARG A 132 -6.15 1.83 -9.95
CA ARG A 132 -5.84 2.33 -11.31
C ARG A 132 -7.08 2.28 -12.20
N GLU A 133 -7.82 1.19 -12.20
CA GLU A 133 -9.07 1.06 -12.94
C GLU A 133 -10.10 2.11 -12.52
N GLU A 134 -10.28 2.29 -11.22
CA GLU A 134 -11.19 3.31 -10.69
C GLU A 134 -10.73 4.72 -11.06
N ARG A 135 -9.43 5.00 -10.94
CA ARG A 135 -8.87 6.30 -11.32
C ARG A 135 -9.09 6.58 -12.81
N ASP A 136 -8.86 5.60 -13.67
CA ASP A 136 -9.02 5.76 -15.12
C ASP A 136 -10.51 5.92 -15.49
N ARG A 137 -11.42 5.23 -14.80
CA ARG A 137 -12.87 5.44 -14.89
C ARG A 137 -13.24 6.87 -14.51
N VAL A 138 -12.76 7.32 -13.35
CA VAL A 138 -12.98 8.67 -12.83
C VAL A 138 -12.41 9.73 -13.78
N ALA A 139 -11.25 9.48 -14.39
CA ALA A 139 -10.65 10.38 -15.37
C ALA A 139 -11.48 10.50 -16.65
N LYS A 140 -12.09 9.40 -17.12
CA LYS A 140 -13.03 9.40 -18.24
C LYS A 140 -14.30 10.19 -17.91
N LEU A 141 -14.84 10.02 -16.70
CA LEU A 141 -16.02 10.75 -16.22
C LEU A 141 -15.76 12.25 -16.05
N ALA A 142 -14.55 12.63 -15.63
CA ALA A 142 -14.13 14.02 -15.45
C ALA A 142 -13.82 14.75 -16.79
N GLY A 143 -14.09 14.13 -17.95
CA GLY A 143 -13.93 14.77 -19.26
C GLY A 143 -12.48 14.91 -19.74
N LYS A 144 -11.51 14.26 -19.09
CA LYS A 144 -10.07 14.37 -19.42
C LYS A 144 -9.67 13.69 -20.75
N HIS A 145 -10.64 13.29 -21.57
CA HIS A 145 -10.47 12.66 -22.90
C HIS A 145 -11.11 13.47 -24.04
N MET A 146 -11.57 14.71 -23.83
CA MET A 146 -11.81 15.61 -24.95
C MET A 146 -10.46 16.24 -25.32
N PRO A 147 -9.76 15.83 -26.39
CA PRO A 147 -8.84 16.77 -27.02
C PRO A 147 -9.68 18.00 -27.32
N PHE A 148 -9.27 19.16 -26.80
CA PHE A 148 -9.81 20.43 -27.27
C PHE A 148 -9.36 20.58 -28.73
N ILE A 149 -10.03 19.89 -29.65
CA ILE A 149 -10.05 20.29 -31.06
C ILE A 149 -10.94 21.52 -31.06
N ASN A 150 -10.32 22.65 -30.76
CA ASN A 150 -10.88 23.96 -31.01
C ASN A 150 -10.63 24.24 -32.50
N ASP A 151 -11.45 23.62 -33.36
CA ASP A 151 -11.44 23.85 -34.82
C ASP A 151 -12.12 25.18 -35.20
N ASP A 152 -12.40 26.07 -34.25
CA ASP A 152 -13.04 27.37 -34.49
C ASP A 152 -12.05 28.53 -34.76
N TYR A 153 -10.78 28.24 -35.09
CA TYR A 153 -9.78 29.27 -35.44
C TYR A 153 -8.86 28.90 -36.62
N ILE A 154 -9.44 28.52 -37.77
CA ILE A 154 -8.75 28.59 -39.08
C ILE A 154 -9.58 29.43 -40.04
#